data_AF-A0A6G1D534-F1
#
_entry.id   AF-A0A6G1D534-F1
#
_cell.length_a   1.000
_cell.length_b   1.000
_cell.length_c   1.000
_cell.angle_alpha   90.00
_cell.angle_beta   90.00
_cell.angle_gamma   90.00
#
_symmetry.space_group_name_H-M   'P 1'
#
loop_
_entity.id
_entity.type
_entity.pdbx_description
1 polymer ?
#
loop_
_entity_poly.entity_id
_entity_poly.type
_entity_poly.pdbx_seq_one_letter_code
_entity_poly.pdbx_strand_id
1 'polypeptide(L)'
;MRAWEQEIRGQINDTDVLIVSILQKLDAGDDAVPHLGPPHRKRNWVKQRCFYAGEAPIPPPVEEPSFKKIKLETIDLTASRVADVLAQKAYWRFNVSLLQEKRKLLENLSGSIQDSLSHLRADALDKMGFLGGGYAVANALSTNKREMTVITTE
;
A
#
# COMPACT_ATOMS: atom_id res chain seq x y z
N MET A 1 1.31 24.13 -8.81
CA MET A 1 1.93 22.85 -9.23
C MET A 1 2.64 22.12 -8.08
N ARG A 2 2.16 22.12 -6.83
CA ARG A 2 3.00 21.66 -5.69
C ARG A 2 2.32 20.84 -4.58
N ALA A 3 0.99 20.78 -4.51
CA ALA A 3 0.33 20.08 -3.40
C ALA A 3 0.50 18.55 -3.48
N TRP A 4 0.31 17.98 -4.68
CA TRP A 4 0.40 16.53 -4.88
C TRP A 4 1.84 16.00 -4.70
N GLU A 5 2.86 16.72 -5.16
CA GLU A 5 4.27 16.32 -4.97
C GLU A 5 4.66 16.31 -3.49
N GLN A 6 4.19 17.32 -2.74
CA GLN A 6 4.42 17.40 -1.30
C GLN A 6 3.70 16.29 -0.55
N GLU A 7 2.48 15.95 -0.96
CA GLU A 7 1.70 14.87 -0.37
C GLU A 7 2.33 13.49 -0.62
N ILE A 8 2.71 13.19 -1.87
CA ILE A 8 3.40 11.92 -2.18
C ILE A 8 4.74 11.83 -1.45
N ARG A 9 5.52 12.92 -1.40
CA ARG A 9 6.79 12.94 -0.66
C ARG A 9 6.59 12.75 0.84
N GLY A 10 5.55 13.36 1.41
CA GLY A 10 5.18 13.16 2.82
C GLY A 10 4.85 11.69 3.09
N GLN A 11 4.02 11.07 2.27
CA GLN A 11 3.66 9.66 2.41
C GLN A 11 4.84 8.71 2.26
N ILE A 12 5.81 9.00 1.38
CA ILE A 12 7.06 8.24 1.26
C ILE A 12 7.86 8.34 2.55
N ASN A 13 8.08 9.56 3.06
CA ASN A 13 8.83 9.77 4.30
C ASN A 13 8.18 9.06 5.49
N ASP A 14 6.86 9.17 5.65
CA ASP A 14 6.13 8.49 6.72
C ASP A 14 6.29 6.97 6.64
N THR A 15 6.24 6.43 5.40
CA THR A 15 6.44 5.00 5.15
C THR A 15 7.86 4.57 5.49
N ASP A 16 8.88 5.36 5.13
CA ASP A 16 10.28 5.09 5.47
C ASP A 16 10.51 5.10 6.99
N VAL A 17 9.93 6.07 7.71
CA VAL A 17 10.00 6.14 9.18
C VAL A 17 9.41 4.88 9.81
N LEU A 18 8.26 4.40 9.31
CA LEU A 18 7.64 3.17 9.78
C LEU A 18 8.50 1.93 9.50
N ILE A 19 9.06 1.82 8.30
CA ILE A 19 9.96 0.71 7.92
C ILE A 19 11.16 0.67 8.86
N VAL A 20 11.84 1.80 9.05
CA VAL A 20 13.03 1.89 9.91
C VAL A 20 12.68 1.53 11.36
N SER A 21 11.56 2.06 11.87
CA SER A 21 11.09 1.77 13.23
C SER A 21 10.80 0.28 13.45
N ILE A 22 10.14 -0.38 12.48
CA ILE A 22 9.84 -1.81 12.58
C ILE A 22 11.11 -2.66 12.47
N LEU A 23 12.03 -2.32 11.56
CA LEU A 23 13.31 -3.02 11.42
C LEU A 23 14.16 -2.91 12.69
N GLN A 24 14.27 -1.73 13.28
CA GLN A 24 14.96 -1.53 14.55
C GLN A 24 14.39 -2.43 15.66
N LYS A 25 13.07 -2.58 15.74
CA LYS A 25 12.42 -3.47 16.71
C LYS A 25 12.64 -4.95 16.42
N LEU A 26 12.75 -5.32 15.15
CA LEU A 26 13.06 -6.70 14.75
C LEU A 26 14.52 -7.06 15.08
N ASP A 27 15.44 -6.10 14.98
CA ASP A 27 16.87 -6.28 15.27
C ASP A 27 17.18 -6.22 16.77
N ALA A 28 16.39 -5.49 17.56
CA ALA A 28 16.57 -5.33 19.01
C ALA A 28 16.27 -6.59 19.85
N GLY A 29 15.78 -7.68 19.23
CA GLY A 29 15.58 -8.97 19.88
C GLY A 29 14.12 -9.39 20.05
N ASP A 30 13.91 -10.57 20.64
CA ASP A 30 12.59 -11.24 20.68
C ASP A 30 11.52 -10.46 21.45
N ASP A 31 11.90 -9.78 22.52
CA ASP A 31 10.98 -9.03 23.39
C ASP A 31 10.68 -7.60 22.90
N ALA A 32 11.43 -7.10 21.91
CA ALA A 32 11.24 -5.75 21.36
C ALA A 32 10.12 -5.68 20.31
N VAL A 33 9.74 -6.82 19.75
CA VAL A 33 8.71 -6.92 18.72
C VAL A 33 7.32 -6.70 19.34
N PRO A 34 6.54 -5.71 18.89
CA PRO A 34 5.21 -5.47 19.43
C PRO A 34 4.32 -6.71 19.23
N HIS A 35 3.77 -7.21 20.32
CA HIS A 35 2.97 -8.42 20.27
C HIS A 35 1.52 -8.11 19.90
N LEU A 36 1.06 -8.65 18.77
CA LEU A 36 -0.32 -8.48 18.31
C LEU A 36 -1.21 -9.59 18.83
N GLY A 37 -2.28 -9.19 19.53
CA GLY A 37 -3.32 -10.08 20.08
C GLY A 37 -3.18 -10.34 21.60
N PRO A 38 -4.07 -11.16 22.19
CA PRO A 38 -4.07 -11.44 23.63
C PRO A 38 -2.73 -12.02 24.05
N PRO A 39 -2.17 -11.70 25.23
CA PRO A 39 -0.89 -12.26 25.67
C PRO A 39 -0.91 -13.80 25.64
N HIS A 40 0.23 -14.43 25.35
CA HIS A 40 0.37 -15.90 25.20
C HIS A 40 -0.33 -16.70 26.32
N ARG A 41 -0.21 -16.24 27.57
CA ARG A 41 -0.88 -16.84 28.75
C ARG A 41 -2.41 -16.91 28.63
N LYS A 42 -3.04 -15.98 27.90
CA LYS A 42 -4.48 -15.94 27.61
C LYS A 42 -4.87 -16.67 26.32
N ARG A 43 -3.92 -16.93 25.41
CA ARG A 43 -4.12 -17.78 24.22
C ARG A 43 -4.17 -19.27 24.57
N ASN A 44 -3.43 -19.64 25.62
CA ASN A 44 -3.31 -21.01 26.11
C ASN A 44 -4.32 -21.36 27.22
N TRP A 45 -5.48 -20.68 27.29
CA TRP A 45 -6.62 -21.24 28.00
C TRP A 45 -7.11 -22.46 27.22
N VAL A 46 -6.45 -23.59 27.50
CA VAL A 46 -6.87 -24.94 27.16
C VAL A 46 -7.26 -25.05 25.70
N LYS A 47 -6.30 -25.24 24.80
CA LYS A 47 -6.63 -25.89 23.53
C LYS A 47 -7.26 -27.23 23.92
N GLN A 48 -8.59 -27.31 23.91
CA GLN A 48 -9.34 -28.55 23.95
C GLN A 48 -8.98 -29.27 22.66
N ARG A 49 -7.82 -29.92 22.64
CA ARG A 49 -7.42 -30.76 21.52
C ARG A 49 -8.20 -32.05 21.68
N CYS A 50 -9.24 -32.20 20.87
CA CYS A 50 -9.94 -33.46 20.68
C CYS A 50 -9.01 -34.39 19.89
N PHE A 51 -8.32 -35.29 20.57
CA PHE A 51 -7.58 -36.35 19.91
C PHE A 51 -8.52 -37.55 19.75
N TYR A 52 -8.96 -37.80 18.52
CA TYR A 52 -9.63 -39.04 18.17
C TYR A 52 -8.56 -40.11 17.94
N ALA A 53 -8.74 -41.32 18.48
CA ALA A 53 -7.94 -42.45 18.06
C ALA A 53 -8.19 -42.66 16.55
N GLY A 54 -7.12 -42.85 15.76
CA GLY A 54 -7.16 -42.78 14.29
C GLY A 54 -8.12 -43.75 13.58
N GLU A 55 -8.71 -44.69 14.31
CA GLU A 55 -9.65 -45.70 13.80
C GLU A 55 -11.09 -45.55 14.37
N ALA A 56 -11.31 -44.63 15.30
CA ALA A 56 -12.63 -44.45 15.92
C ALA A 56 -13.48 -43.45 15.10
N PRO A 57 -14.76 -43.75 14.82
CA PRO A 57 -15.66 -42.79 14.19
C PRO A 57 -15.84 -41.55 15.06
N ILE A 58 -15.78 -40.37 14.45
CA ILE A 58 -15.99 -39.09 15.14
C ILE A 58 -17.44 -39.08 15.68
N PRO A 59 -17.65 -38.99 17.00
CA PRO A 59 -18.99 -39.00 17.58
C PRO A 59 -19.79 -37.77 17.15
N PRO A 60 -21.11 -37.88 16.99
CA PRO A 60 -21.98 -36.75 16.69
C PRO A 60 -21.93 -35.69 17.83
N PRO A 61 -22.19 -34.40 17.51
CA PRO A 61 -21.84 -33.25 18.36
C PRO A 61 -22.69 -33.09 19.64
N VAL A 62 -23.40 -34.13 20.09
CA VAL A 62 -24.44 -34.05 21.12
C VAL A 62 -23.96 -34.53 22.50
N GLU A 63 -22.92 -35.36 22.56
CA GLU A 63 -22.35 -35.78 23.84
C GLU A 63 -21.18 -34.85 24.17
N GLU A 64 -21.32 -34.07 25.25
CA GLU A 64 -20.19 -33.36 25.85
C GLU A 64 -19.06 -34.37 26.07
N PRO A 65 -17.96 -34.28 25.31
CA PRO A 65 -16.96 -35.32 25.39
C PRO A 65 -16.36 -35.29 26.80
N SER A 66 -16.17 -36.47 27.40
CA SER A 66 -15.47 -36.61 28.68
C SER A 66 -13.97 -36.33 28.47
N PHE A 67 -13.64 -35.06 28.28
CA PHE A 67 -12.28 -34.65 27.95
C PHE A 67 -11.37 -34.81 29.16
N LYS A 68 -10.30 -35.61 29.00
CA LYS A 68 -9.13 -35.45 29.86
C LYS A 68 -8.51 -34.09 29.56
N LYS A 69 -8.69 -33.13 30.48
CA LYS A 69 -7.96 -31.85 30.47
C LYS A 69 -6.48 -32.13 30.70
N ILE A 70 -5.73 -32.35 29.63
CA ILE A 70 -4.28 -32.48 29.71
C ILE A 70 -3.71 -31.07 29.89
N LYS A 71 -3.11 -30.81 31.04
CA LYS A 71 -2.29 -29.61 31.23
C LYS A 71 -1.08 -29.75 30.32
N LEU A 72 -0.83 -28.76 29.47
CA LEU A 72 0.43 -28.67 28.71
C LEU A 72 1.58 -28.72 29.74
N GLU A 73 2.47 -29.71 29.62
CA GLU A 73 3.68 -29.76 30.42
C GLU A 73 4.56 -28.53 30.13
N THR A 74 5.45 -28.20 31.06
CA THR A 74 6.28 -26.98 30.99
C THR A 74 7.12 -26.89 29.71
N ILE A 75 7.50 -28.03 29.13
CA ILE A 75 8.26 -28.15 27.87
C ILE A 75 7.41 -27.72 26.65
N ASP A 76 6.11 -28.02 26.67
CA ASP A 76 5.18 -27.65 25.60
C ASP A 76 4.88 -26.14 25.62
N LEU A 77 4.95 -25.51 26.80
CA LEU A 77 4.78 -24.07 26.96
C LEU A 77 5.96 -23.27 26.41
N THR A 78 7.20 -23.73 26.61
CA THR A 78 8.38 -23.06 26.05
C THR A 78 8.42 -23.18 24.54
N ALA A 79 8.17 -24.37 23.98
CA ALA A 79 8.07 -24.57 22.53
C ALA A 79 6.94 -23.71 21.91
N SER A 80 5.78 -23.63 22.58
CA SER A 80 4.69 -22.76 22.15
C SER A 80 5.05 -21.28 22.18
N ARG A 81 5.81 -20.82 23.18
CA ARG A 81 6.28 -19.43 23.26
C ARG A 81 7.27 -19.11 22.13
N VAL A 82 8.21 -20.01 21.85
CA VAL A 82 9.17 -19.85 20.73
C VAL A 82 8.42 -19.75 19.40
N ALA A 83 7.44 -20.63 19.16
CA ALA A 83 6.62 -20.58 17.95
C ALA A 83 5.82 -19.27 17.81
N ASP A 84 5.30 -18.75 18.93
CA ASP A 84 4.56 -17.48 18.94
C ASP A 84 5.48 -16.29 18.60
N VAL A 85 6.69 -16.24 19.18
CA VAL A 85 7.70 -15.22 18.84
C VAL A 85 8.07 -15.28 17.34
N LEU A 86 8.28 -16.49 16.80
CA LEU A 86 8.56 -16.67 15.38
C LEU A 86 7.41 -16.18 14.50
N ALA A 87 6.16 -16.47 14.89
CA ALA A 87 4.98 -16.01 14.18
C ALA A 87 4.85 -14.48 14.22
N GLN A 88 5.09 -13.85 15.38
CA GLN A 88 5.11 -12.37 15.49
C GLN A 88 6.17 -11.77 14.58
N LYS A 89 7.41 -12.30 14.59
CA LYS A 89 8.47 -11.83 13.71
C LYS A 89 8.13 -11.99 12.23
N ALA A 90 7.56 -13.13 11.84
CA ALA A 90 7.13 -13.37 10.47
C ALA A 90 6.05 -12.38 10.03
N TYR A 91 5.06 -12.10 10.90
CA TYR A 91 4.03 -11.10 10.66
C TYR A 91 4.64 -9.71 10.42
N TRP A 92 5.54 -9.25 11.28
CA TRP A 92 6.13 -7.91 11.14
C TRP A 92 7.06 -7.81 9.92
N ARG A 93 7.81 -8.86 9.60
CA ARG A 93 8.59 -8.93 8.35
C ARG A 93 7.71 -8.81 7.12
N PHE A 94 6.57 -9.51 7.09
CA PHE A 94 5.60 -9.38 6.01
C PHE A 94 5.07 -7.95 5.88
N ASN A 95 4.75 -7.29 7.01
CA ASN A 95 4.33 -5.90 7.00
C ASN A 95 5.43 -4.95 6.48
N VAL A 96 6.70 -5.20 6.81
CA VAL A 96 7.81 -4.43 6.24
C VAL A 96 7.87 -4.60 4.72
N SER A 97 7.73 -5.82 4.20
CA SER A 97 7.67 -6.07 2.76
C SER A 97 6.51 -5.32 2.10
N LEU A 98 5.34 -5.32 2.72
CA LEU A 98 4.17 -4.57 2.23
C LEU A 98 4.42 -3.05 2.21
N LEU A 99 5.08 -2.51 3.24
CA LEU A 99 5.44 -1.09 3.30
C LEU A 99 6.49 -0.74 2.22
N GLN A 100 7.44 -1.62 1.95
CA GLN A 100 8.42 -1.45 0.87
C GLN A 100 7.75 -1.44 -0.51
N GLU A 101 6.78 -2.34 -0.75
CA GLU A 101 5.98 -2.32 -1.98
C GLU A 101 5.16 -1.04 -2.11
N LYS A 102 4.49 -0.61 -1.02
CA LYS A 102 3.75 0.65 -0.99
C LYS A 102 4.65 1.83 -1.37
N ARG A 103 5.87 1.89 -0.81
CA ARG A 103 6.84 2.94 -1.15
C ARG A 103 7.18 2.92 -2.63
N LYS A 104 7.50 1.75 -3.19
CA LYS A 104 7.81 1.60 -4.63
C LYS A 104 6.65 2.05 -5.52
N LEU A 105 5.40 1.77 -5.12
CA LEU A 105 4.21 2.25 -5.83
C LEU A 105 4.08 3.77 -5.78
N LEU A 106 4.37 4.41 -4.65
CA LEU A 106 4.38 5.88 -4.52
C LEU A 106 5.48 6.52 -5.38
N GLU A 107 6.68 5.94 -5.42
CA GLU A 107 7.77 6.38 -6.28
C GLU A 107 7.38 6.30 -7.77
N ASN A 108 6.78 5.17 -8.19
CA ASN A 108 6.30 4.98 -9.56
C ASN A 108 5.18 5.97 -9.93
N LEU A 109 4.22 6.20 -9.03
CA LEU A 109 3.14 7.17 -9.23
C LEU A 109 3.70 8.58 -9.41
N SER A 110 4.65 8.97 -8.57
CA SER A 110 5.34 10.26 -8.69
C SER A 110 6.01 10.41 -10.06
N GLY A 111 6.74 9.37 -10.51
CA GLY A 111 7.39 9.37 -11.82
C GLY A 111 6.37 9.52 -12.97
N SER A 112 5.30 8.72 -12.95
CA SER A 112 4.27 8.75 -14.00
C SER A 112 3.57 10.11 -14.13
N ILE A 113 3.28 10.78 -13.01
CA ILE A 113 2.68 12.12 -13.04
C ILE A 113 3.69 13.12 -13.60
N GLN A 114 4.96 13.03 -13.21
CA GLN A 114 6.01 13.90 -13.70
C GLN A 114 6.23 13.74 -15.21
N ASP A 115 6.22 12.51 -15.71
CA ASP A 115 6.29 12.21 -17.13
C ASP A 115 5.10 12.81 -17.89
N SER A 116 3.88 12.60 -17.37
CA SER A 116 2.65 13.17 -17.96
C SER A 116 2.68 14.70 -18.01
N LEU A 117 3.20 15.36 -16.96
CA LEU A 117 3.38 16.81 -16.95
C LEU A 117 4.45 17.27 -17.94
N SER A 118 5.52 16.50 -18.12
CA SER A 118 6.56 16.83 -19.10
C SER A 118 6.03 16.71 -20.53
N HIS A 119 5.27 15.66 -20.84
CA HIS A 119 4.57 15.49 -22.11
C HIS A 119 3.59 16.63 -22.38
N LEU A 120 2.73 16.98 -21.41
CA LEU A 120 1.80 18.11 -21.55
C LEU A 120 2.51 19.44 -21.80
N ARG A 121 3.65 19.68 -21.15
CA ARG A 121 4.46 20.88 -21.40
C ARG A 121 5.09 20.87 -22.78
N ALA A 122 5.62 19.73 -23.23
CA ALA A 122 6.19 19.59 -24.56
C ALA A 122 5.12 19.83 -25.65
N ASP A 123 3.96 19.20 -25.52
CA ASP A 123 2.80 19.40 -26.39
C ASP A 123 2.33 20.86 -26.40
N ALA A 124 2.30 21.52 -25.23
CA ALA A 124 1.91 22.92 -25.13
C ALA A 124 2.92 23.85 -25.82
N LEU A 125 4.23 23.58 -25.70
CA LEU A 125 5.29 24.33 -26.38
C LEU A 125 5.24 24.13 -27.89
N ASP A 126 5.05 22.89 -28.35
CA ASP A 126 4.93 22.56 -29.78
C ASP A 126 3.72 23.26 -30.42
N LYS A 127 2.57 23.25 -29.73
CA LYS A 127 1.34 23.91 -30.20
C LYS A 127 1.33 25.44 -30.01
N MET A 128 2.28 26.00 -29.27
CA MET A 128 2.39 27.45 -29.07
C MET A 128 2.63 28.19 -30.39
N GLY A 129 3.35 27.57 -31.34
CA GLY A 129 3.55 28.11 -32.69
C GLY A 129 2.26 28.19 -33.52
N PHE A 130 1.34 27.25 -33.34
CA PHE A 130 0.04 27.24 -34.02
C PHE A 130 -0.92 28.30 -33.47
N LEU A 131 -0.80 28.64 -32.17
CA LEU A 131 -1.58 29.71 -31.56
C LEU A 131 -1.17 31.09 -32.11
N GLY A 132 0.11 31.33 -32.42
CA GLY A 132 0.55 32.58 -33.08
C GLY A 132 0.15 32.68 -34.56
N GLY A 133 0.17 31.56 -35.30
CA GLY A 133 -0.18 31.53 -36.72
C GLY A 133 -1.68 31.69 -37.00
N GLY A 134 -2.55 31.17 -36.13
CA GLY A 134 -4.00 31.25 -36.31
C GLY A 134 -4.60 32.65 -36.20
N TYR A 135 -4.08 33.50 -35.29
CA TYR A 135 -4.55 34.89 -35.18
C TYR A 135 -4.10 35.76 -36.36
N ALA A 136 -2.91 35.51 -36.92
CA ALA A 136 -2.44 36.22 -38.12
C ALA A 136 -3.30 35.87 -39.35
N VAL A 137 -3.67 34.59 -39.50
CA VAL A 137 -4.53 34.13 -40.60
C VAL A 137 -5.98 34.64 -40.46
N ALA A 138 -6.53 34.65 -39.24
CA ALA A 138 -7.86 35.20 -39.00
C ALA A 138 -7.94 36.72 -39.25
N ASN A 139 -6.90 37.47 -38.87
CA ASN A 139 -6.84 38.91 -39.16
C ASN A 139 -6.68 39.19 -40.66
N ALA A 140 -5.81 38.44 -41.37
CA ALA A 140 -5.62 38.59 -42.82
C ALA A 140 -6.87 38.24 -43.64
N LEU A 141 -7.67 37.26 -43.19
CA LEU A 141 -8.95 36.92 -43.81
C LEU A 141 -10.07 37.93 -43.50
N SER A 142 -9.99 38.66 -42.37
CA SER A 142 -10.97 39.68 -42.00
C SER A 142 -10.74 41.01 -42.72
N THR A 143 -9.49 41.35 -43.06
CA THR A 143 -9.15 42.56 -43.80
C THR A 143 -9.49 42.43 -45.29
N ASN A 144 -9.29 41.26 -45.89
CA ASN A 144 -9.61 41.01 -47.31
C ASN A 144 -11.12 41.05 -47.62
N LYS A 145 -12.00 40.83 -46.63
CA LYS A 145 -13.46 40.94 -46.82
C LYS A 145 -13.98 42.38 -46.79
N ARG A 146 -13.22 43.34 -46.25
CA ARG A 146 -13.64 44.75 -46.16
C ARG A 146 -13.32 45.57 -47.40
N GLU A 147 -12.43 45.08 -48.28
CA GLU A 147 -12.05 45.80 -49.51
C GLU A 147 -12.88 45.39 -50.75
N MET A 148 -13.72 44.36 -50.64
CA MET A 148 -14.50 43.83 -51.79
C MET A 148 -15.96 44.30 -51.86
N THR A 149 -16.35 45.35 -51.12
CA THR A 149 -17.73 45.89 -51.14
C THR A 149 -17.77 47.41 -51.29
N VAL A 150 -17.02 47.97 -52.23
CA VAL A 150 -17.41 49.24 -52.86
C VAL A 150 -17.00 49.18 -54.33
N ILE A 151 -18.00 49.20 -55.21
CA ILE A 151 -18.07 49.70 -56.59
C ILE A 151 -19.01 48.76 -57.36
N THR A 152 -20.30 49.05 -57.25
CA THR A 152 -21.23 49.01 -58.39
C THR A 152 -22.40 49.94 -58.11
N THR A 153 -22.88 50.57 -59.19
CA THR A 153 -24.01 51.52 -59.30
C THR A 153 -23.65 52.96 -58.89
N GLU A 154 -23.70 53.98 -59.75
CA GLU A 154 -24.31 54.17 -61.08
C GLU A 154 -23.42 55.03 -61.99
#